data_AF-A0A497QIH9-F1
#
_entry.id   AF-A0A497QIH9-F1
#
_cell.length_a   1.000
_cell.length_b   1.000
_cell.length_c   1.000
_cell.angle_alpha   90.00
_cell.angle_beta   90.00
_cell.angle_gamma   90.00
#
_symmetry.space_group_name_H-M   'P 1'
#
loop_
_entity.id
_entity.type
_entity.pdbx_description
1 polymer ?
#
loop_
_entity_poly.entity_id
_entity_poly.type
_entity_poly.pdbx_seq_one_letter_code
_entity_poly.pdbx_strand_id
1 'polypeptide(L)' 'MKTKEQKPLPKWFDGSIYSEGSMVKNRFGYESIWLEPNELAMYDLIMGAQMMGEYKLMNKGLSWFRSANPEAYMVLLD' A
#
# COMPACT_ATOMS: atom_id res chain seq x y z
N MET A 1 8.86 0.12 20.80
CA MET A 1 8.47 -0.44 19.48
C MET A 1 9.52 0.05 18.49
N LYS A 2 10.16 -0.84 17.73
CA LYS A 2 11.16 -0.42 16.74
C LYS A 2 10.42 0.32 15.64
N THR A 3 10.55 1.65 15.59
CA THR A 3 9.99 2.48 14.53
C THR A 3 10.72 2.13 13.25
N LYS A 4 10.17 1.18 12.47
CA LYS A 4 10.63 0.92 11.11
C LYS A 4 10.38 2.23 10.37
N GLU A 5 11.44 2.92 9.95
CA GLU A 5 11.30 4.21 9.27
C GLU A 5 10.42 4.01 8.03
N GLN A 6 9.20 4.55 8.07
CA GLN A 6 8.25 4.43 6.97
C GLN A 6 8.81 5.16 5.75
N LYS A 7 8.72 4.51 4.59
CA LYS A 7 9.10 5.17 3.34
C LYS A 7 8.18 6.38 3.12
N PRO A 8 8.73 7.56 2.80
CA PRO A 8 7.89 8.73 2.51
C PRO A 8 7.09 8.51 1.22
N LEU A 9 5.85 9.01 1.24
CA LEU A 9 4.99 9.02 0.07
C LEU A 9 5.61 9.90 -1.04
N PRO A 10 5.46 9.51 -2.31
CA PRO A 10 6.00 10.26 -3.43
C PRO A 10 5.19 11.55 -3.65
N LYS A 11 5.82 12.59 -4.23
CA LYS A 11 5.18 13.90 -4.47
C LYS A 11 3.92 13.86 -5.34
N TRP A 12 3.76 12.81 -6.15
CA TRP A 12 2.59 12.62 -7.01
C TRP A 12 1.42 11.93 -6.30
N PHE A 13 1.62 11.47 -5.05
CA PHE A 13 0.56 10.86 -4.26
C PHE A 13 -0.49 11.90 -3.89
N ASP A 14 -1.74 11.62 -4.25
CA ASP A 14 -2.90 12.50 -4.04
C ASP A 14 -4.01 11.78 -3.27
N GLY A 15 -3.65 10.72 -2.53
CA GLY A 15 -4.56 9.97 -1.67
C GLY A 15 -4.67 10.58 -0.27
N SER A 16 -5.62 10.07 0.52
CA SER A 16 -5.72 10.43 1.94
C SER A 16 -4.67 9.68 2.76
N ILE A 17 -4.01 10.37 3.67
CA ILE A 17 -3.04 9.77 4.59
C ILE A 17 -3.74 9.46 5.91
N TYR A 18 -3.60 8.22 6.37
CA TYR A 18 -4.15 7.78 7.65
C TYR A 18 -3.28 8.26 8.82
N SER A 19 -3.87 8.46 10.00
CA SER A 19 -3.11 8.79 11.21
C SER A 19 -2.40 7.58 11.82
N GLU A 20 -2.97 6.38 11.61
CA GLU A 20 -2.51 5.12 12.16
C GLU A 20 -2.51 4.03 11.09
N GLY A 21 -1.68 3.01 11.31
CA GLY A 21 -1.64 1.82 10.48
C GLY A 21 -2.83 0.90 10.75
N SER A 22 -2.96 -0.16 9.96
CA SER A 22 -4.03 -1.15 10.14
C SER A 22 -3.64 -2.52 9.63
N MET A 23 -4.30 -3.55 10.17
CA MET A 23 -4.16 -4.93 9.69
C MET A 23 -5.03 -5.15 8.46
N VAL A 24 -4.39 -5.45 7.33
CA VAL A 24 -5.07 -5.68 6.05
C VAL A 24 -5.03 -7.18 5.73
N LYS A 25 -6.19 -7.74 5.38
CA LYS A 25 -6.34 -9.14 4.97
C LYS A 25 -6.28 -9.25 3.45
N ASN A 26 -5.54 -10.23 2.94
CA ASN A 26 -5.53 -10.55 1.52
C ASN A 26 -6.96 -10.90 1.05
N ARG A 27 -7.39 -10.27 -0.04
CA ARG A 27 -8.71 -10.45 -0.67
C ARG A 27 -9.02 -11.89 -1.09
N PHE A 28 -7.99 -12.72 -1.31
CA PHE A 28 -8.11 -14.13 -1.66
C PHE A 28 -8.06 -15.07 -0.43
N GLY A 29 -7.91 -14.51 0.78
CA GLY A 29 -8.16 -15.22 2.03
C GLY A 29 -6.97 -15.93 2.68
N TYR A 30 -5.76 -15.80 2.13
CA TYR A 30 -4.58 -16.53 2.62
C TYR A 30 -4.00 -15.94 3.91
N GLU A 31 -3.55 -14.69 3.89
CA GLU A 31 -2.79 -14.08 4.97
C GLU A 31 -3.27 -12.66 5.28
N SER A 32 -2.83 -12.11 6.41
CA SER A 32 -3.05 -10.71 6.79
C SER A 32 -1.73 -10.11 7.24
N ILE A 33 -1.52 -8.83 6.94
CA ILE A 33 -0.29 -8.12 7.30
C ILE A 33 -0.62 -6.73 7.82
N TRP A 34 0.18 -6.27 8.78
CA TRP A 34 0.10 -4.91 9.28
C TRP A 34 0.72 -3.94 8.27
N LEU A 35 -0.03 -2.91 7.90
CA LEU A 35 0.45 -1.80 7.09
C LEU A 35 0.59 -0.55 7.95
N GLU A 36 1.71 0.12 7.81
CA GLU A 36 1.92 1.45 8.39
C GLU A 36 1.08 2.52 7.65
N PRO A 37 0.82 3.70 8.24
CA PRO A 37 0.00 4.77 7.65
C PRO A 37 0.24 5.07 6.16
N ASN A 38 1.50 5.26 5.75
CA ASN A 38 1.85 5.54 4.35
C ASN A 38 1.61 4.33 3.43
N GLU A 39 1.87 3.13 3.94
CA GLU A 39 1.65 1.89 3.20
C GLU A 39 0.16 1.65 3.01
N LEU A 40 -0.64 1.83 4.07
CA LEU A 40 -2.09 1.73 4.03
C LEU A 40 -2.69 2.73 3.03
N ALA A 41 -2.23 3.98 3.06
CA ALA A 41 -2.64 5.03 2.13
C ALA A 41 -2.33 4.66 0.66
N MET A 42 -1.14 4.10 0.40
CA MET A 42 -0.78 3.65 -0.95
C MET A 42 -1.55 2.41 -1.37
N TYR A 43 -1.78 1.46 -0.46
CA TYR A 43 -2.58 0.26 -0.73
C TYR A 43 -3.98 0.63 -1.19
N ASP A 44 -4.63 1.56 -0.47
CA ASP A 44 -5.96 2.06 -0.80
C ASP A 44 -6.00 2.73 -2.19
N LEU A 45 -5.00 3.56 -2.49
CA LEU A 45 -4.85 4.15 -3.83
C LEU A 45 -4.71 3.08 -4.93
N ILE A 46 -3.93 2.03 -4.70
CA ILE A 46 -3.73 0.93 -5.66
C ILE A 46 -5.05 0.20 -5.91
N MET A 47 -5.79 -0.11 -4.84
CA MET A 47 -7.09 -0.79 -4.94
C MET A 47 -8.12 0.07 -5.68
N GLY A 48 -8.22 1.35 -5.35
CA GLY A 48 -9.09 2.30 -6.05
C GLY A 48 -8.72 2.44 -7.53
N ALA A 49 -7.43 2.60 -7.84
CA ALA A 49 -6.94 2.67 -9.22
C ALA A 49 -7.25 1.40 -10.02
N GLN A 50 -7.11 0.21 -9.41
CA GLN A 50 -7.48 -1.06 -10.04
C GLN A 50 -8.98 -1.11 -10.36
N MET A 51 -9.83 -0.71 -9.41
CA MET A 51 -11.30 -0.70 -9.58
C MET A 51 -11.76 0.27 -10.68
N MET A 52 -11.09 1.42 -10.81
CA MET A 52 -11.39 2.44 -11.82
C MET A 52 -10.76 2.17 -13.19
N GLY A 53 -9.92 1.15 -13.33
CA GLY A 53 -9.16 0.89 -14.57
C GLY A 53 -8.01 1.86 -14.82
N GLU A 54 -7.58 2.61 -13.80
CA GLU A 54 -6.48 3.58 -13.84
C GLU A 54 -5.10 2.88 -13.74
N TYR A 55 -4.81 1.99 -14.68
CA TYR A 55 -3.64 1.10 -14.62
C TYR A 55 -2.29 1.84 -14.57
N LYS A 56 -2.20 3.07 -15.10
CA LYS A 56 -0.99 3.90 -14.99
C LYS A 56 -0.72 4.31 -13.54
N LEU A 57 -1.78 4.69 -12.80
CA LEU A 57 -1.69 5.06 -11.40
C LEU A 57 -1.45 3.82 -10.52
N MET A 58 -2.16 2.74 -10.81
CA MET A 58 -1.96 1.43 -10.17
C MET A 58 -0.49 0.99 -10.26
N ASN A 59 0.10 1.02 -11.46
CA ASN A 59 1.50 0.62 -11.66
C ASN A 59 2.50 1.53 -10.93
N LYS A 60 2.25 2.84 -10.84
CA LYS A 60 3.07 3.76 -10.04
C LYS A 60 3.00 3.40 -8.55
N GLY A 61 1.81 3.11 -8.05
CA GLY A 61 1.59 2.65 -6.68
C GLY A 61 2.32 1.34 -6.40
N LEU A 62 2.13 0.32 -7.24
CA LEU A 62 2.80 -0.99 -7.12
C LEU A 62 4.33 -0.85 -7.12
N SER A 63 4.89 -0.01 -8.00
CA SER A 63 6.33 0.23 -8.09
C SER A 63 6.88 0.86 -6.80
N TRP A 64 6.18 1.85 -6.23
CA TRP A 64 6.57 2.41 -4.94
C TRP A 64 6.44 1.36 -3.84
N PHE A 65 5.31 0.65 -3.78
CA PHE A 65 4.97 -0.27 -2.68
C PHE A 65 5.96 -1.44 -2.59
N ARG A 66 6.37 -2.02 -3.72
CA ARG A 66 7.37 -3.09 -3.78
C ARG A 66 8.70 -2.73 -3.10
N SER A 67 9.04 -1.43 -3.08
CA SER A 67 10.26 -0.93 -2.44
C SER A 67 10.04 -0.35 -1.03
N ALA A 68 8.79 -0.04 -0.67
CA ALA A 68 8.43 0.44 0.66
C ALA A 68 8.28 -0.73 1.63
N ASN A 69 7.53 -1.75 1.22
CA ASN A 69 7.26 -2.94 2.00
C ASN A 69 7.16 -4.17 1.08
N PRO A 70 8.31 -4.80 0.74
CA PRO A 70 8.35 -5.96 -0.16
C PRO A 70 7.53 -7.14 0.37
N GLU A 71 7.48 -7.32 1.69
CA GLU A 71 6.73 -8.41 2.34
C GLU A 71 5.22 -8.22 2.14
N ALA A 72 4.70 -7.04 2.47
CA ALA A 72 3.28 -6.73 2.25
C ALA A 72 2.90 -6.70 0.77
N TYR A 73 3.84 -6.35 -0.13
CA TYR A 73 3.61 -6.47 -1.57
C TYR A 73 3.29 -7.92 -1.95
N MET A 74 4.11 -8.89 -1.51
CA MET A 74 3.89 -10.31 -1.80
C MET A 74 2.60 -10.84 -1.16
N VAL A 75 2.29 -10.38 0.06
CA VAL A 75 1.10 -10.85 0.78
C VAL A 75 -0.19 -10.30 0.21
N LEU A 76 -0.22 -9.07 -0.31
CA LEU A 76 -1.47 -8.38 -0.66
C LEU A 76 -1.67 -8.10 -2.16
N LEU A 77 -0.59 -7.94 -2.93
CA LEU A 77 -0.60 -7.30 -4.24
C LEU A 77 0.02 -8.14 -5.36
N ASP A 78 0.69 -9.24 -5.04
CA ASP A 78 1.14 -10.27 -6.00
C ASP A 78 -0.01 -11.25 -6.31
#